data_AF-A0A8J4CTE4-F1
#
_entry.id   AF-A0A8J4CTE4-F1
#
_cell.length_a   1.000
_cell.length_b   1.000
_cell.length_c   1.000
_cell.angle_alpha   90.00
_cell.angle_beta   90.00
_cell.angle_gamma   90.00
#
_symmetry.space_group_name_H-M   'P 1'
#
loop_
_entity.id
_entity.type
_entity.pdbx_description
1 polymer ?
#
loop_
_entity_poly.entity_id
_entity_poly.type
_entity_poly.pdbx_seq_one_letter_code
_entity_poly.pdbx_strand_id
1 'polypeptide(L)'
;MPGENFSAEQLKANFAEKGFSAQEMVALSGAHTLGSKGFGDPTRFDNEYYLALLRRPWNNPNDSMASMIGLPSDHVLPDDPECLPYIQRYAEDQDAFFADFSKAYIKLTSLGVPGWAA
;
A
#
# COMPACT_ATOMS: atom_id res chain seq x y z
N MET A 1 12.25 0.20 -9.83
CA MET A 1 10.80 -0.04 -9.70
C MET A 1 10.61 -1.37 -8.98
N PRO A 2 9.67 -1.50 -8.03
CA PRO A 2 9.33 -2.77 -7.41
C PRO A 2 8.66 -3.72 -8.42
N GLY A 3 8.84 -5.03 -8.26
CA GLY A 3 8.14 -6.05 -9.06
C GLY A 3 6.84 -6.50 -8.39
N GLU A 4 5.84 -6.90 -9.19
CA GLU A 4 4.51 -7.31 -8.71
C GLU A 4 4.52 -8.60 -7.86
N ASN A 5 5.60 -9.39 -7.93
CA ASN A 5 5.79 -10.63 -7.18
C ASN A 5 6.85 -10.53 -6.08
N PHE A 6 7.26 -9.32 -5.69
CA PHE A 6 8.24 -9.13 -4.64
C PHE A 6 7.71 -9.61 -3.28
N SER A 7 8.59 -10.20 -2.46
CA SER A 7 8.32 -10.40 -1.03
C SER A 7 8.21 -9.06 -0.31
N ALA A 8 7.66 -9.08 0.91
CA ALA A 8 7.63 -7.89 1.75
C ALA A 8 9.05 -7.34 2.02
N GLU A 9 10.06 -8.21 2.26
CA GLU A 9 11.44 -7.73 2.42
C GLU A 9 11.99 -7.07 1.15
N GLN A 10 11.72 -7.65 -0.04
CA GLN A 10 12.18 -7.09 -1.30
C GLN A 10 11.52 -5.74 -1.61
N LEU A 11 10.22 -5.60 -1.32
CA LEU A 11 9.52 -4.31 -1.41
C LEU A 11 10.14 -3.28 -0.46
N LYS A 12 10.28 -3.62 0.82
CA LYS A 12 10.85 -2.72 1.83
C LYS A 12 12.25 -2.29 1.46
N ALA A 13 13.11 -3.22 1.04
CA ALA A 13 14.47 -2.89 0.59
C ALA A 13 14.45 -1.93 -0.61
N ASN A 14 13.56 -2.15 -1.59
CA ASN A 14 13.46 -1.27 -2.76
C ASN A 14 13.06 0.17 -2.42
N PHE A 15 12.15 0.34 -1.47
CA PHE A 15 11.71 1.66 -0.99
C PHE A 15 12.77 2.31 -0.08
N ALA A 16 13.43 1.53 0.77
CA ALA A 16 14.52 1.99 1.63
C ALA A 16 15.71 2.54 0.81
N GLU A 17 16.06 1.92 -0.31
CA GLU A 17 17.07 2.43 -1.26
C GLU A 17 16.74 3.83 -1.81
N LYS A 18 15.46 4.23 -1.77
CA LYS A 18 14.97 5.56 -2.19
C LYS A 18 14.70 6.50 -1.02
N GLY A 19 15.10 6.10 0.18
CA GLY A 19 14.94 6.87 1.40
C GLY A 19 13.53 6.80 2.01
N PHE A 20 12.72 5.79 1.68
CA PHE A 20 11.39 5.61 2.27
C PHE A 20 11.39 4.57 3.39
N SER A 21 10.64 4.85 4.45
CA SER A 21 10.39 3.87 5.53
C SER A 21 9.35 2.83 5.12
N ALA A 22 9.22 1.76 5.90
CA ALA A 22 8.13 0.78 5.72
C ALA A 22 6.74 1.44 5.86
N GLN A 23 6.58 2.41 6.77
CA GLN A 23 5.33 3.18 6.89
C GLN A 23 5.00 3.94 5.61
N GLU A 24 5.98 4.66 5.06
CA GLU A 24 5.75 5.45 3.84
C GLU A 24 5.48 4.54 2.63
N MET A 25 6.14 3.38 2.56
CA MET A 25 5.82 2.35 1.57
C MET A 25 4.36 1.88 1.71
N VAL A 26 3.93 1.48 2.91
CA VAL A 26 2.54 1.03 3.16
C VAL A 26 1.52 2.12 2.88
N ALA A 27 1.82 3.37 3.23
CA ALA A 27 0.99 4.52 2.89
C ALA A 27 0.87 4.64 1.36
N LEU A 28 1.98 4.70 0.62
CA LEU A 28 1.98 4.82 -0.84
C LEU A 28 1.26 3.67 -1.54
N SER A 29 1.36 2.43 -1.04
CA SER A 29 0.62 1.29 -1.58
C SER A 29 -0.90 1.46 -1.52
N GLY A 30 -1.41 2.27 -0.58
CA GLY A 30 -2.83 2.63 -0.48
C GLY A 30 -3.42 3.27 -1.74
N ALA A 31 -2.58 3.81 -2.63
CA ALA A 31 -3.01 4.28 -3.95
C ALA A 31 -3.73 3.18 -4.77
N HIS A 32 -3.51 1.90 -4.49
CA HIS A 32 -4.20 0.78 -5.13
C HIS A 32 -5.72 0.70 -4.84
N THR A 33 -6.27 1.54 -3.95
CA THR A 33 -7.73 1.73 -3.88
C THR A 33 -8.29 2.30 -5.19
N LEU A 34 -7.48 3.08 -5.92
CA LEU A 34 -7.86 3.66 -7.21
C LEU A 34 -7.56 2.72 -8.39
N GLY A 35 -8.45 2.74 -9.37
CA GLY A 35 -8.30 2.01 -10.61
C GLY A 35 -8.59 0.52 -10.47
N SER A 36 -7.98 -0.28 -11.34
CA SER A 36 -8.42 -1.66 -11.61
C SER A 36 -7.68 -2.72 -10.78
N LYS A 37 -7.24 -2.40 -9.56
CA LYS A 37 -6.62 -3.39 -8.65
C LYS A 37 -7.66 -4.12 -7.79
N GLY A 38 -8.93 -3.72 -7.83
CA GLY A 38 -10.03 -4.48 -7.22
C GLY A 38 -10.20 -4.29 -5.71
N PHE A 39 -9.55 -3.28 -5.13
CA PHE A 39 -9.57 -3.01 -3.68
C PHE A 39 -10.74 -2.13 -3.21
N GLY A 40 -11.76 -1.85 -4.04
CA GLY A 40 -12.87 -0.98 -3.66
C GLY A 40 -13.55 -0.32 -4.86
N ASP A 41 -14.12 0.88 -4.64
CA ASP A 41 -14.59 1.74 -5.73
C ASP A 41 -13.37 2.32 -6.48
N PRO A 42 -13.20 2.01 -7.78
CA PRO A 42 -12.01 2.39 -8.53
C PRO A 42 -11.83 3.90 -8.71
N THR A 43 -12.84 4.70 -8.37
CA THR A 43 -12.84 6.17 -8.52
C THR A 43 -12.78 6.93 -7.19
N ARG A 44 -12.77 6.20 -6.06
CA ARG A 44 -12.79 6.80 -4.73
C ARG A 44 -11.46 6.55 -4.03
N PHE A 45 -10.86 7.64 -3.54
CA PHE A 45 -9.70 7.53 -2.67
C PHE A 45 -10.17 7.44 -1.21
N ASP A 46 -10.03 6.25 -0.63
CA ASP A 46 -10.38 5.92 0.76
C ASP A 46 -9.44 4.82 1.29
N ASN A 47 -9.71 4.30 2.49
CA ASN A 47 -8.88 3.28 3.12
C ASN A 47 -9.28 1.82 2.81
N GLU A 48 -10.11 1.57 1.78
CA GLU A 48 -10.60 0.21 1.49
C GLU A 48 -9.47 -0.77 1.13
N TYR A 49 -8.36 -0.27 0.55
CA TYR A 49 -7.14 -1.06 0.37
C TYR A 49 -6.72 -1.80 1.65
N TYR A 50 -6.64 -1.11 2.78
CA TYR A 50 -6.19 -1.69 4.05
C TYR A 50 -7.24 -2.62 4.66
N LEU A 51 -8.52 -2.25 4.55
CA LEU A 51 -9.62 -3.10 5.00
C LEU A 51 -9.64 -4.43 4.23
N ALA A 52 -9.46 -4.39 2.93
CA ALA A 52 -9.36 -5.56 2.08
C ALA A 52 -8.10 -6.38 2.39
N LEU A 53 -6.95 -5.74 2.66
CA LEU A 53 -5.75 -6.47 3.06
C LEU A 53 -5.95 -7.32 4.32
N LEU A 54 -6.69 -6.79 5.31
CA LEU A 54 -7.02 -7.53 6.54
C LEU A 54 -8.06 -8.62 6.33
N ARG A 55 -9.04 -8.40 5.43
CA ARG A 55 -10.08 -9.38 5.09
C ARG A 55 -9.56 -10.53 4.21
N ARG A 56 -8.52 -10.27 3.40
CA ARG A 56 -7.88 -11.23 2.48
C ARG A 56 -8.89 -11.91 1.53
N PRO A 57 -9.69 -11.14 0.78
CA PRO A 57 -10.74 -11.69 -0.07
C PRO A 57 -10.22 -12.66 -1.13
N TRP A 58 -8.97 -12.50 -1.58
CA TRP A 58 -8.28 -13.39 -2.52
C TRP A 58 -8.12 -14.84 -2.04
N ASN A 59 -8.31 -15.11 -0.75
CA ASN A 59 -8.29 -16.45 -0.19
C ASN A 59 -9.66 -17.16 -0.27
N ASN A 60 -10.71 -16.52 -0.80
CA ASN A 60 -12.03 -17.13 -0.92
C ASN A 60 -12.14 -18.04 -2.17
N PRO A 61 -12.17 -19.38 -2.02
CA PRO A 61 -12.22 -20.29 -3.16
C PRO A 61 -13.58 -20.31 -3.88
N ASN A 62 -14.62 -19.74 -3.25
CA ASN A 62 -15.97 -19.70 -3.81
C ASN A 62 -16.25 -18.43 -4.64
N ASP A 63 -15.29 -17.52 -4.71
CA ASP A 63 -15.38 -16.29 -5.49
C ASP A 63 -14.36 -16.35 -6.63
N SER A 64 -14.86 -16.52 -7.86
CA SER A 64 -14.01 -16.64 -9.05
C SER A 64 -13.26 -15.34 -9.37
N MET A 65 -13.70 -14.20 -8.84
CA MET A 65 -13.06 -12.90 -9.03
C MET A 65 -12.08 -12.57 -7.90
N ALA A 66 -12.05 -13.36 -6.82
CA ALA A 66 -11.16 -13.14 -5.67
C ALA A 66 -9.67 -13.06 -6.08
N SER A 67 -9.26 -13.89 -7.04
CA SER A 67 -7.88 -13.90 -7.56
C SER A 67 -7.50 -12.64 -8.37
N MET A 68 -8.48 -11.80 -8.74
CA MET A 68 -8.25 -10.54 -9.45
C MET A 68 -8.06 -9.34 -8.50
N ILE A 69 -8.24 -9.54 -7.19
CA ILE A 69 -8.09 -8.47 -6.18
C ILE A 69 -6.62 -8.39 -5.76
N GLY A 70 -5.98 -7.28 -6.10
CA GLY A 70 -4.61 -6.96 -5.73
C GLY A 70 -3.55 -7.71 -6.50
N LEU A 71 -2.29 -7.36 -6.21
CA LEU A 71 -1.10 -8.04 -6.72
C LEU A 71 -0.55 -9.01 -5.67
N PRO A 72 0.25 -10.02 -6.08
CA PRO A 72 0.95 -10.88 -5.12
C PRO A 72 1.79 -10.09 -4.11
N SER A 73 2.40 -8.99 -4.53
CA SER A 73 3.16 -8.08 -3.65
C SER A 73 2.28 -7.32 -2.65
N ASP A 74 0.98 -7.11 -2.93
CA ASP A 74 0.05 -6.57 -1.94
C ASP A 74 -0.29 -7.64 -0.88
N HIS A 75 -0.51 -8.88 -1.34
CA HIS A 75 -1.00 -9.98 -0.49
C HIS A 75 -0.03 -10.39 0.62
N VAL A 76 1.26 -10.14 0.44
CA VAL A 76 2.31 -10.46 1.43
C VAL A 76 2.46 -9.39 2.52
N LEU A 77 2.00 -8.17 2.30
CA LEU A 77 2.13 -7.07 3.26
C LEU A 77 1.43 -7.31 4.60
N PRO A 78 0.19 -7.83 4.66
CA PRO A 78 -0.47 -8.08 5.95
C PRO A 78 0.14 -9.26 6.73
N ASP A 79 1.07 -10.02 6.15
CA ASP A 79 1.83 -11.08 6.83
C ASP A 79 3.19 -10.62 7.36
N ASP A 80 3.67 -9.44 6.93
CA ASP A 80 4.94 -8.88 7.40
C ASP A 80 4.75 -8.13 8.73
N PRO A 81 5.53 -8.46 9.79
CA PRO A 81 5.33 -7.90 11.12
C PRO A 81 5.65 -6.40 11.23
N GLU A 82 6.44 -5.84 10.31
CA GLU A 82 6.75 -4.42 10.28
C GLU A 82 5.66 -3.62 9.55
N CYS A 83 5.04 -4.22 8.52
CA CYS A 83 3.97 -3.59 7.74
C CYS A 83 2.61 -3.66 8.44
N LEU A 84 2.30 -4.78 9.10
CA LEU A 84 0.98 -5.06 9.68
C LEU A 84 0.47 -3.95 10.63
N PRO A 85 1.26 -3.38 11.55
CA PRO A 85 0.77 -2.31 12.42
C PRO A 85 0.31 -1.06 11.67
N TYR A 86 0.96 -0.70 10.56
CA TYR A 86 0.55 0.44 9.74
C TYR A 86 -0.73 0.14 8.94
N ILE A 87 -0.87 -1.09 8.44
CA ILE A 87 -2.09 -1.56 7.77
C ILE A 87 -3.28 -1.49 8.74
N GLN A 88 -3.10 -2.00 9.96
CA GLN A 88 -4.14 -1.93 11.00
C GLN A 88 -4.51 -0.49 11.33
N ARG A 89 -3.52 0.37 11.55
CA ARG A 89 -3.74 1.80 11.80
C ARG A 89 -4.55 2.46 10.69
N TYR A 90 -4.20 2.25 9.43
CA TYR A 90 -4.87 2.89 8.30
C TYR A 90 -6.25 2.29 8.01
N ALA A 91 -6.47 1.02 8.32
CA ALA A 91 -7.80 0.41 8.29
C ALA A 91 -8.73 1.00 9.37
N GLU A 92 -8.21 1.31 10.55
CA GLU A 92 -8.97 1.89 11.66
C GLU A 92 -9.16 3.42 11.54
N ASP A 93 -8.20 4.12 10.94
CA ASP A 93 -8.14 5.57 10.86
C ASP A 93 -7.79 6.05 9.44
N GLN A 94 -8.83 6.40 8.68
CA GLN A 94 -8.69 6.91 7.32
C GLN A 94 -7.98 8.28 7.28
N ASP A 95 -8.16 9.12 8.30
CA ASP A 95 -7.53 10.45 8.33
C ASP A 95 -6.02 10.31 8.55
N ALA A 96 -5.60 9.36 9.38
CA ALA A 96 -4.18 9.00 9.51
C ALA A 96 -3.58 8.51 8.19
N PHE A 97 -4.32 7.68 7.43
CA PHE A 97 -3.90 7.27 6.09
C PHE A 97 -3.72 8.47 5.16
N PHE A 98 -4.71 9.36 5.06
CA PHE A 98 -4.64 10.52 4.17
C PHE A 98 -3.48 11.44 4.53
N ALA A 99 -3.27 11.69 5.83
CA ALA A 99 -2.19 12.55 6.30
C ALA A 99 -0.80 12.00 5.94
N ASP A 100 -0.58 10.69 6.12
CA ASP A 100 0.71 10.07 5.84
C ASP A 100 0.92 9.85 4.33
N PHE A 101 -0.13 9.45 3.60
CA PHE A 101 -0.08 9.35 2.13
C PHE A 101 0.30 10.68 1.50
N SER A 102 -0.32 11.78 1.92
CA SER A 102 -0.02 13.11 1.38
C SER A 102 1.46 13.46 1.57
N LYS A 103 2.04 13.19 2.74
CA LYS A 103 3.47 13.47 3.01
C LYS A 103 4.38 12.57 2.18
N ALA A 104 4.11 11.27 2.15
CA ALA A 104 4.90 10.30 1.40
C ALA A 104 4.83 10.55 -0.12
N TYR A 105 3.66 10.92 -0.64
CA TYR A 105 3.47 11.22 -2.06
C TYR A 105 4.19 12.51 -2.47
N ILE A 106 4.12 13.57 -1.65
CA ILE A 106 4.88 14.80 -1.86
C ILE A 106 6.39 14.51 -1.90
N LYS A 107 6.89 13.68 -0.97
CA LYS A 107 8.29 13.24 -0.96
C LYS A 107 8.64 12.46 -2.23
N LEU A 108 7.78 11.53 -2.65
CA LEU A 108 7.94 10.75 -3.88
C LEU A 108 8.03 11.64 -5.13
N THR A 109 7.11 12.60 -5.28
CA THR A 109 7.09 13.48 -6.45
C THR A 109 8.25 14.48 -6.48
N SER A 110 8.98 14.61 -5.38
CA SER A 110 10.10 15.54 -5.25
C SER A 110 11.47 14.87 -5.33
N LEU A 111 11.52 13.56 -5.52
CA LEU A 111 12.78 12.83 -5.69
C LEU A 111 13.60 13.41 -6.84
N GLY A 112 14.89 13.68 -6.57
CA GLY A 112 15.82 14.23 -7.56
C GLY A 112 15.81 15.75 -7.71
N VAL A 113 15.00 16.48 -6.93
CA VAL A 113 15.00 17.96 -6.92
C VAL A 113 15.84 18.48 -5.74
N PRO A 114 16.97 19.18 -5.98
CA PRO A 114 17.78 19.75 -4.90
C PRO A 114 17.06 20.90 -4.18
N GLY A 115 17.15 20.95 -2.85
CA GLY A 115 16.72 22.11 -2.05
C GLY A 115 15.23 22.17 -1.69
N TRP A 116 14.43 21.22 -2.17
CA TRP A 116 13.10 20.94 -1.62
C TRP A 116 13.29 19.94 -0.47
N ALA A 117 13.47 20.44 0.75
CA ALA A 117 13.25 19.66 1.96
C ALA A 117 12.14 20.37 2.72
N ALA A 118 10.98 19.71 2.82
CA ALA A 118 9.93 20.10 3.75
C ALA A 118 10.34 19.74 5.18
#